data_AF-A0A2E8GR16-F1
#
_entry.id   AF-A0A2E8GR16-F1
#
_cell.length_a   1.000
_cell.length_b   1.000
_cell.length_c   1.000
_cell.angle_alpha   90.00
_cell.angle_beta   90.00
_cell.angle_gamma   90.00
#
_symmetry.space_group_name_H-M   'P 1'
#
loop_
_entity.id
_entity.type
_entity.pdbx_description
1 polymer ?
#
loop_
_entity_poly.entity_id
_entity_poly.type
_entity_poly.pdbx_seq_one_letter_code
_entity_poly.pdbx_strand_id
1 'polypeptide(L)'
;MIKNLKNPLDLVICLKLLNVISLSDEESEQRIHSILKTHLGHQYEEREAEAVQVLSTLSDEEKVNRTKASFSQLQEEEESIKKEILLMLEEIIFADDEVLSTERKFYDLAKRNLQVNVYAINPTLELFEYLHVLNYVSSSDFASIDEFAEIWIKYMGPDIRVYYNEAFQNLKDLDLESQIQKVGEELRKLNQIDHDQKISIRTMVEEIIFSDDEFTDEEKIVYELLLENLGVESRLSLDNSGFRLSKFLMEIEQNPLFSNFINLMIILAGIVVGLETSEVLVQEYSRTFHALDLGIKYIFLVEILIRLIPKWNRPLVFLSNGWNVFDSLLVFLSFLPFGTYPFVLRIVRLLRFTRIFQRIPQLRIIVVSLFHSTKPIGFVGILLLLLIYIYGVIGTTAFSKNDPVHFGSLPISMVSLFRSATFEDWTDLMYIQMYGCDEYGYDTAPEQCTAPSKLPVASVLYFVSFIVISGLVILNLVIGVLIQSMTEVKRNLEKDEELRKTIKNIDFIVKKVRAQKFEQMLEKDSH
;
A
#
# COMPACT_ATOMS: atom_id res chain seq x y z
N MET A 1 24.64 -15.54 -5.41
CA MET A 1 25.73 -16.44 -4.98
C MET A 1 26.84 -16.31 -5.99
N ILE A 2 27.92 -15.64 -5.60
CA ILE A 2 29.07 -15.38 -6.46
C ILE A 2 29.78 -16.72 -6.69
N LYS A 3 29.71 -17.24 -7.91
CA LYS A 3 30.38 -18.49 -8.30
C LYS A 3 31.58 -18.14 -9.19
N ASN A 4 32.71 -18.81 -8.97
CA ASN A 4 33.95 -18.65 -9.75
C ASN A 4 34.73 -17.34 -9.54
N LEU A 5 34.82 -16.85 -8.30
CA LEU A 5 35.79 -15.80 -7.93
C LEU A 5 37.22 -16.26 -8.26
N LYS A 6 37.96 -15.45 -9.02
CA LYS A 6 39.40 -15.65 -9.25
C LYS A 6 40.21 -15.34 -8.00
N ASN A 7 39.81 -14.30 -7.25
CA ASN A 7 40.51 -13.78 -6.09
C ASN A 7 39.64 -13.80 -4.81
N PRO A 8 39.17 -14.98 -4.33
CA PRO A 8 38.26 -15.07 -3.19
C PRO A 8 38.88 -14.61 -1.87
N LEU A 9 40.20 -14.80 -1.69
CA LEU A 9 40.90 -14.37 -0.48
C LEU A 9 40.92 -12.84 -0.35
N ASP A 10 41.13 -12.12 -1.45
CA ASP A 10 41.16 -10.65 -1.46
C ASP A 10 39.79 -10.05 -1.14
N LEU A 11 38.70 -10.67 -1.59
CA LEU A 11 37.34 -10.28 -1.21
C LEU A 11 37.10 -10.48 0.29
N VAL A 12 37.50 -11.62 0.86
CA VAL A 12 37.35 -11.89 2.30
C VAL A 12 38.19 -10.94 3.16
N ILE A 13 39.39 -10.56 2.70
CA ILE A 13 40.23 -9.53 3.36
C ILE A 13 39.49 -8.18 3.41
N CYS A 14 38.90 -7.74 2.30
CA CYS A 14 38.10 -6.51 2.26
C CYS A 14 36.92 -6.57 3.24
N LEU A 15 36.18 -7.67 3.25
CA LEU A 15 34.99 -7.85 4.10
C LEU A 15 35.33 -7.88 5.59
N LYS A 16 36.49 -8.43 5.97
CA LYS A 16 36.95 -8.39 7.37
C LYS A 16 37.29 -6.99 7.83
N LEU A 17 37.89 -6.16 6.96
CA LEU A 17 38.12 -4.76 7.32
C LEU A 17 36.79 -4.00 7.44
N LEU A 18 35.82 -4.29 6.57
CA LEU A 18 34.47 -3.70 6.66
C LEU A 18 33.80 -4.04 8.01
N ASN A 19 33.85 -5.30 8.45
CA ASN A 19 33.29 -5.72 9.74
C ASN A 19 33.92 -4.98 10.93
N VAL A 20 35.25 -4.77 10.90
CA VAL A 20 35.96 -4.01 11.94
C VAL A 20 35.57 -2.53 11.94
N ILE A 21 35.27 -1.97 10.77
CA ILE A 21 34.90 -0.56 10.60
C ILE A 21 33.42 -0.30 10.95
N SER A 22 32.57 -1.32 10.84
CA SER A 22 31.12 -1.25 11.01
C SER A 22 30.66 -1.09 12.47
N LEU A 23 31.56 -1.14 13.47
CA LEU A 23 31.23 -1.07 14.91
C LEU A 23 30.05 -2.00 15.29
N SER A 24 30.03 -3.20 14.71
CA SER A 24 28.93 -4.15 14.85
C SER A 24 28.80 -4.68 16.27
N ASP A 25 27.59 -4.65 16.83
CA ASP A 25 27.25 -5.44 18.01
C ASP A 25 27.14 -6.94 17.65
N GLU A 26 26.96 -7.80 18.65
CA GLU A 26 26.93 -9.26 18.45
C GLU A 26 25.77 -9.71 17.53
N GLU A 27 24.72 -8.90 17.40
CA GLU A 27 23.58 -9.15 16.52
C GLU A 27 23.86 -8.75 15.05
N SER A 28 24.53 -7.61 14.83
CA SER A 28 25.01 -7.19 13.51
C SER A 28 26.09 -8.13 12.97
N GLU A 29 27.01 -8.63 13.81
CA GLU A 29 28.00 -9.61 13.37
C GLU A 29 27.36 -10.91 12.84
N GLN A 30 26.30 -11.39 13.48
CA GLN A 30 25.57 -12.59 13.04
C GLN A 30 24.82 -12.36 11.71
N ARG A 31 24.24 -11.16 11.52
CA ARG A 31 23.55 -10.77 10.27
C ARG A 31 24.54 -10.67 9.11
N ILE A 32 25.67 -9.98 9.31
CA ILE A 32 26.73 -9.87 8.30
C ILE A 32 27.25 -11.27 7.92
N HIS A 33 27.48 -12.15 8.91
CA HIS A 33 27.90 -13.52 8.66
C HIS A 33 26.87 -14.31 7.83
N SER A 34 25.56 -14.10 8.05
CA SER A 34 24.50 -14.72 7.25
C SER A 34 24.48 -14.24 5.79
N ILE A 35 24.66 -12.94 5.56
CA ILE A 35 24.75 -12.35 4.21
C ILE A 35 25.97 -12.92 3.47
N LEU A 36 27.12 -12.96 4.14
CA LEU A 36 28.37 -13.51 3.59
C LEU A 36 28.23 -14.98 3.19
N LYS A 37 27.60 -15.79 4.02
CA LYS A 37 27.31 -17.20 3.72
C LYS A 37 26.36 -17.37 2.54
N THR A 38 25.39 -16.47 2.39
CA THR A 38 24.42 -16.48 1.27
C THR A 38 25.08 -16.16 -0.06
N HIS A 39 26.02 -15.20 -0.07
CA HIS A 39 26.69 -14.79 -1.30
C HIS A 39 27.89 -15.66 -1.67
N LEU A 40 28.74 -16.06 -0.71
CA LEU A 40 30.01 -16.75 -0.96
C LEU A 40 30.00 -18.24 -0.61
N GLY A 41 29.05 -18.71 0.20
CA GLY A 41 28.94 -20.11 0.61
C GLY A 41 30.24 -20.64 1.25
N HIS A 42 30.67 -21.83 0.81
CA HIS A 42 31.84 -22.54 1.35
C HIS A 42 33.17 -21.79 1.13
N GLN A 43 33.24 -20.87 0.14
CA GLN A 43 34.47 -20.10 -0.13
C GLN A 43 34.79 -19.09 0.97
N TYR A 44 33.77 -18.57 1.67
CA TYR A 44 33.97 -17.68 2.80
C TYR A 44 34.54 -18.45 4.01
N GLU A 45 33.92 -19.59 4.35
CA GLU A 45 34.32 -20.43 5.49
C GLU A 45 35.76 -20.96 5.36
N GLU A 46 36.20 -21.31 4.15
CA GLU A 46 37.58 -21.78 3.90
C GLU A 46 38.65 -20.69 4.03
N ARG A 47 38.32 -19.45 3.63
CA ARG A 47 39.29 -18.35 3.50
C ARG A 47 39.27 -17.36 4.66
N GLU A 48 38.28 -17.45 5.54
CA GLU A 48 38.15 -16.61 6.72
C GLU A 48 39.37 -16.73 7.65
N ALA A 49 39.80 -17.96 7.96
CA ALA A 49 40.96 -18.20 8.82
C ALA A 49 42.27 -17.64 8.22
N GLU A 50 42.43 -17.76 6.90
CA GLU A 50 43.58 -17.24 6.16
C GLU A 50 43.59 -15.70 6.17
N ALA A 51 42.43 -15.06 5.94
CA ALA A 51 42.30 -13.61 5.99
C ALA A 51 42.57 -13.05 7.40
N VAL A 52 42.09 -13.71 8.46
CA VAL A 52 42.34 -13.31 9.85
C VAL A 52 43.83 -13.40 10.18
N GLN A 53 44.51 -14.46 9.75
CA GLN A 53 45.94 -14.61 9.96
C GLN A 53 46.73 -13.48 9.30
N VAL A 54 46.41 -13.16 8.03
CA VAL A 54 47.06 -12.06 7.28
C VAL A 54 46.82 -10.71 7.95
N LEU A 55 45.62 -10.44 8.44
CA LEU A 55 45.28 -9.14 9.05
C LEU A 55 45.82 -8.99 10.49
N SER A 56 45.99 -10.09 11.23
CA SER A 56 46.45 -10.07 12.63
C SER A 56 47.91 -9.62 12.80
N THR A 57 48.72 -9.75 11.75
CA THR A 57 50.15 -9.38 11.75
C THR A 57 50.42 -7.94 11.32
N LEU A 58 49.38 -7.19 10.93
CA LEU A 58 49.48 -5.85 10.34
C LEU A 58 49.00 -4.77 11.31
N SER A 59 49.65 -3.60 11.27
CA SER A 59 49.14 -2.38 11.89
C SER A 59 47.88 -1.86 11.15
N ASP A 60 47.12 -0.96 11.78
CA ASP A 60 45.85 -0.48 11.19
C ASP A 60 46.07 0.29 9.87
N GLU A 61 47.17 1.01 9.73
CA GLU A 61 47.55 1.66 8.48
C GLU A 61 47.89 0.63 7.39
N GLU A 62 48.59 -0.45 7.77
CA GLU A 62 48.93 -1.54 6.86
C GLU A 62 47.70 -2.36 6.43
N LYS A 63 46.70 -2.53 7.31
CA LYS A 63 45.42 -3.19 6.97
C LYS A 63 44.66 -2.41 5.90
N VAL A 64 44.62 -1.08 6.00
CA VAL A 64 43.99 -0.21 4.98
C VAL A 64 44.73 -0.32 3.65
N ASN A 65 46.06 -0.28 3.66
CA ASN A 65 46.85 -0.42 2.43
C ASN A 65 46.73 -1.82 1.81
N ARG A 66 46.66 -2.88 2.64
CA ARG A 66 46.39 -4.24 2.18
C ARG A 66 45.01 -4.36 1.53
N THR A 67 44.00 -3.73 2.11
CA THR A 67 42.63 -3.72 1.55
C THR A 67 42.54 -2.99 0.22
N LYS A 68 43.26 -1.88 0.06
CA LYS A 68 43.39 -1.20 -1.24
C LYS A 68 43.98 -2.12 -2.30
N ALA A 69 45.07 -2.80 -1.97
CA ALA A 69 45.72 -3.76 -2.87
C ALA A 69 44.78 -4.92 -3.23
N SER A 70 43.99 -5.42 -2.27
CA SER A 70 42.99 -6.47 -2.50
C SER A 70 41.86 -6.01 -3.44
N PHE A 71 41.34 -4.78 -3.29
CA PHE A 71 40.39 -4.23 -4.27
C PHE A 71 40.98 -4.08 -5.67
N SER A 72 42.27 -3.72 -5.80
CA SER A 72 42.94 -3.70 -7.11
C SER A 72 43.00 -5.08 -7.75
N GLN A 73 43.21 -6.15 -6.98
CA GLN A 73 43.20 -7.53 -7.50
C GLN A 73 41.79 -7.98 -7.92
N LEU A 74 40.74 -7.50 -7.25
CA LEU A 74 39.35 -7.77 -7.63
C LEU A 74 38.92 -7.05 -8.92
N GLN A 75 39.72 -6.10 -9.43
CA GLN A 75 39.46 -5.46 -10.73
C GLN A 75 39.53 -6.44 -11.91
N GLU A 76 40.30 -7.53 -11.76
CA GLU A 76 40.47 -8.58 -12.78
C GLU A 76 39.29 -9.56 -12.89
N GLU A 77 38.29 -9.41 -12.01
CA GLU A 77 37.03 -10.17 -12.04
C GLU A 77 36.12 -9.71 -13.19
N GLU A 78 35.22 -10.59 -13.63
CA GLU A 78 34.22 -10.25 -14.64
C GLU A 78 33.30 -9.12 -14.18
N GLU A 79 32.80 -8.30 -15.12
CA GLU A 79 31.96 -7.14 -14.80
C GLU A 79 30.67 -7.52 -14.04
N SER A 80 30.11 -8.69 -14.31
CA SER A 80 28.99 -9.29 -13.55
C SER A 80 29.36 -9.56 -12.10
N ILE A 81 30.54 -10.15 -11.86
CA ILE A 81 31.05 -10.46 -10.51
C ILE A 81 31.36 -9.17 -9.74
N LYS A 82 31.95 -8.17 -10.40
CA LYS A 82 32.21 -6.86 -9.77
C LYS A 82 30.92 -6.15 -9.35
N LYS A 83 29.83 -6.30 -10.13
CA LYS A 83 28.48 -5.84 -9.75
C LYS A 83 27.94 -6.60 -8.54
N GLU A 84 28.07 -7.92 -8.51
CA GLU A 84 27.64 -8.73 -7.36
C GLU A 84 28.44 -8.45 -6.08
N ILE A 85 29.74 -8.16 -6.19
CA ILE A 85 30.58 -7.74 -5.06
C ILE A 85 30.09 -6.41 -4.48
N LEU A 86 29.78 -5.42 -5.32
CA LEU A 86 29.24 -4.13 -4.86
C LEU A 86 27.88 -4.30 -4.18
N LEU A 87 26.98 -5.08 -4.77
CA LEU A 87 25.66 -5.39 -4.17
C LEU A 87 25.79 -6.07 -2.80
N MET A 88 26.76 -6.98 -2.63
CA MET A 88 27.00 -7.62 -1.33
C MET A 88 27.54 -6.62 -0.30
N LEU A 89 28.47 -5.75 -0.69
CA LEU A 89 28.98 -4.70 0.19
C LEU A 89 27.87 -3.72 0.60
N GLU A 90 26.93 -3.45 -0.30
CA GLU A 90 25.72 -2.66 -0.02
C GLU A 90 24.83 -3.38 1.00
N GLU A 91 24.49 -4.66 0.79
CA GLU A 91 23.68 -5.43 1.75
C GLU A 91 24.29 -5.45 3.16
N ILE A 92 25.63 -5.46 3.28
CA ILE A 92 26.34 -5.43 4.56
C ILE A 92 26.29 -4.05 5.20
N ILE A 93 26.60 -2.99 4.45
CA ILE A 93 26.66 -1.60 4.95
C ILE A 93 25.27 -1.07 5.31
N PHE A 94 24.23 -1.50 4.60
CA PHE A 94 22.85 -1.05 4.79
C PHE A 94 22.01 -2.04 5.60
N ALA A 95 22.64 -3.01 6.28
CA ALA A 95 21.95 -3.94 7.18
C ALA A 95 21.42 -3.24 8.45
N ASP A 96 22.01 -2.10 8.82
CA ASP A 96 21.65 -1.30 9.99
C ASP A 96 21.04 0.05 9.56
N ASP A 97 20.17 0.62 10.40
CA ASP A 97 19.38 1.84 10.11
C ASP A 97 20.25 3.11 9.98
N GLU A 98 21.47 3.09 10.53
CA GLU A 98 22.43 4.21 10.52
C GLU A 98 23.76 3.80 9.88
N VAL A 99 24.13 4.44 8.76
CA VAL A 99 25.39 4.17 8.04
C VAL A 99 26.50 5.06 8.57
N LEU A 100 27.59 4.45 9.03
CA LEU A 100 28.74 5.16 9.57
C LEU A 100 29.54 5.87 8.47
N SER A 101 30.10 7.04 8.81
CA SER A 101 30.97 7.79 7.88
C SER A 101 32.19 6.99 7.40
N THR A 102 32.62 5.99 8.17
CA THR A 102 33.74 5.10 7.87
C THR A 102 33.35 4.00 6.89
N GLU A 103 32.13 3.45 6.97
CA GLU A 103 31.56 2.51 6.01
C GLU A 103 31.34 3.17 4.65
N ARG A 104 30.85 4.42 4.65
CA ARG A 104 30.73 5.24 3.42
C ARG A 104 32.08 5.41 2.72
N LYS A 105 33.14 5.75 3.47
CA LYS A 105 34.50 5.86 2.93
C LYS A 105 35.03 4.52 2.41
N PHE A 106 34.62 3.41 3.02
CA PHE A 106 34.96 2.07 2.56
C PHE A 106 34.24 1.72 1.25
N TYR A 107 32.95 2.04 1.12
CA TYR A 107 32.19 1.86 -0.11
C TYR A 107 32.74 2.70 -1.27
N ASP A 108 33.04 3.98 -1.01
CA ASP A 108 33.70 4.86 -1.99
C ASP A 108 35.06 4.30 -2.45
N LEU A 109 35.79 3.66 -1.54
CA LEU A 109 37.05 3.00 -1.86
C LEU A 109 36.82 1.78 -2.77
N ALA A 110 35.84 0.93 -2.47
CA ALA A 110 35.48 -0.22 -3.29
C ALA A 110 35.06 0.20 -4.71
N LYS A 111 34.15 1.18 -4.80
CA LYS A 111 33.64 1.72 -6.07
C LYS A 111 34.74 2.28 -6.97
N ARG A 112 35.66 3.08 -6.40
CA ARG A 112 36.79 3.66 -7.16
C ARG A 112 37.74 2.60 -7.70
N ASN A 113 37.99 1.53 -6.95
CA ASN A 113 38.95 0.50 -7.33
C ASN A 113 38.33 -0.59 -8.25
N LEU A 114 37.03 -0.87 -8.13
CA LEU A 114 36.34 -1.88 -8.96
C LEU A 114 35.92 -1.36 -10.36
N GLN A 115 35.77 -0.04 -10.53
CA GLN A 115 35.46 0.63 -11.81
C GLN A 115 34.25 0.04 -12.55
N VAL A 116 33.09 0.00 -11.89
CA VAL A 116 31.85 -0.56 -12.46
C VAL A 116 30.94 0.57 -12.97
N ASN A 117 30.41 0.47 -14.19
CA ASN A 117 29.37 1.36 -14.71
C ASN A 117 27.99 0.77 -14.35
N VAL A 118 27.22 1.45 -13.48
CA VAL A 118 26.05 0.84 -12.82
C VAL A 118 24.71 1.50 -13.19
N TYR A 119 24.63 2.78 -13.61
CA TYR A 119 23.34 3.51 -13.64
C TYR A 119 22.96 4.14 -15.00
N ALA A 120 21.65 4.13 -15.30
CA ALA A 120 21.07 4.84 -16.45
C ALA A 120 20.94 6.36 -16.18
N ILE A 121 20.77 6.72 -14.91
CA ILE A 121 20.80 8.10 -14.40
C ILE A 121 21.83 8.16 -13.28
N ASN A 122 22.76 9.11 -13.33
CA ASN A 122 23.60 9.37 -12.16
C ASN A 122 22.80 10.19 -11.14
N PRO A 123 22.64 9.71 -9.88
CA PRO A 123 21.94 10.47 -8.86
C PRO A 123 22.70 11.78 -8.56
N THR A 124 21.97 12.87 -8.47
CA THR A 124 22.48 14.22 -8.20
C THR A 124 21.56 14.90 -7.20
N LEU A 125 22.12 15.73 -6.31
CA LEU A 125 21.35 16.39 -5.26
C LEU A 125 20.22 17.26 -5.86
N GLU A 126 20.52 17.95 -6.96
CA GLU A 126 19.59 18.82 -7.68
C GLU A 126 18.36 18.07 -8.21
N LEU A 127 18.56 16.85 -8.72
CA LEU A 127 17.47 16.00 -9.21
C LEU A 127 16.56 15.55 -8.06
N PHE A 128 17.13 15.22 -6.90
CA PHE A 128 16.36 14.83 -5.72
C PHE A 128 15.64 16.01 -5.06
N GLU A 129 16.23 17.21 -5.06
CA GLU A 129 15.54 18.42 -4.62
C GLU A 129 14.32 18.73 -5.52
N TYR A 130 14.47 18.58 -6.85
CA TYR A 130 13.35 18.68 -7.78
C TYR A 130 12.25 17.64 -7.51
N LEU A 131 12.64 16.38 -7.30
CA LEU A 131 11.69 15.29 -7.05
C LEU A 131 10.98 15.45 -5.71
N HIS A 132 11.63 16.05 -4.71
CA HIS A 132 10.98 16.43 -3.46
C HIS A 132 9.92 17.52 -3.66
N VAL A 133 10.22 18.54 -4.46
CA VAL A 133 9.24 19.59 -4.80
C VAL A 133 8.09 19.01 -5.63
N LEU A 134 8.37 18.10 -6.57
CA LEU A 134 7.33 17.39 -7.33
C LEU A 134 6.40 16.61 -6.39
N ASN A 135 6.97 15.88 -5.41
CA ASN A 135 6.20 15.18 -4.38
C ASN A 135 5.28 16.15 -3.62
N TYR A 136 5.84 17.26 -3.16
CA TYR A 136 5.11 18.25 -2.39
C TYR A 136 3.98 18.92 -3.21
N VAL A 137 4.23 19.24 -4.48
CA VAL A 137 3.27 19.91 -5.37
C VAL A 137 2.13 18.97 -5.76
N SER A 138 2.42 17.70 -6.04
CA SER A 138 1.39 16.69 -6.34
C SER A 138 0.40 16.49 -5.17
N SER A 139 0.75 16.93 -3.94
CA SER A 139 -0.06 16.72 -2.73
C SER A 139 -0.38 15.25 -2.47
N SER A 140 0.49 14.39 -2.98
CA SER A 140 0.28 12.98 -3.16
C SER A 140 1.56 12.28 -2.67
N ASP A 141 1.48 11.09 -2.07
CA ASP A 141 2.67 10.36 -1.58
C ASP A 141 3.58 9.87 -2.75
N PHE A 142 3.26 10.24 -4.00
CA PHE A 142 3.66 9.56 -5.22
C PHE A 142 5.08 9.88 -5.72
N ALA A 143 5.81 10.80 -5.10
CA ALA A 143 7.25 10.91 -5.33
C ALA A 143 8.04 10.63 -4.04
N SER A 144 7.39 10.01 -3.05
CA SER A 144 8.11 9.41 -1.93
C SER A 144 8.97 8.25 -2.42
N ILE A 145 10.16 8.15 -1.84
CA ILE A 145 11.09 7.06 -2.13
C ILE A 145 10.49 5.69 -1.77
N ASP A 146 9.56 5.65 -0.81
CA ASP A 146 8.94 4.41 -0.33
C ASP A 146 7.86 3.89 -1.29
N GLU A 147 7.09 4.77 -1.91
CA GLU A 147 6.02 4.37 -2.84
C GLU A 147 6.58 4.06 -4.25
N PHE A 148 7.66 4.73 -4.66
CA PHE A 148 8.22 4.60 -6.01
C PHE A 148 9.61 3.93 -6.07
N ALA A 149 10.07 3.33 -4.96
CA ALA A 149 11.37 2.70 -4.83
C ALA A 149 11.77 1.88 -6.06
N GLU A 150 10.86 1.08 -6.63
CA GLU A 150 11.13 0.25 -7.80
C GLU A 150 11.48 1.06 -9.06
N ILE A 151 10.81 2.18 -9.31
CA ILE A 151 11.09 3.06 -10.45
C ILE A 151 12.44 3.74 -10.26
N TRP A 152 12.70 4.24 -9.05
CA TRP A 152 13.97 4.89 -8.75
C TRP A 152 15.17 3.92 -8.84
N ILE A 153 15.02 2.71 -8.27
CA ILE A 153 16.03 1.65 -8.33
C ILE A 153 16.29 1.24 -9.78
N LYS A 154 15.25 1.17 -10.62
CA LYS A 154 15.37 0.87 -12.06
C LYS A 154 16.27 1.85 -12.80
N TYR A 155 16.33 3.13 -12.42
CA TYR A 155 17.09 4.14 -13.14
C TYR A 155 18.40 4.58 -12.46
N MET A 156 18.40 4.70 -11.14
CA MET A 156 19.50 5.25 -10.33
C MET A 156 20.13 4.24 -9.36
N GLY A 157 19.57 3.03 -9.28
CA GLY A 157 20.01 2.01 -8.34
C GLY A 157 19.58 2.25 -6.89
N PRO A 158 20.12 1.46 -5.94
CA PRO A 158 19.67 1.45 -4.55
C PRO A 158 20.23 2.62 -3.69
N ASP A 159 21.31 3.29 -4.12
CA ASP A 159 22.02 4.36 -3.37
C ASP A 159 21.27 5.71 -3.27
N ILE A 160 19.97 5.72 -3.55
CA ILE A 160 19.15 6.93 -3.73
C ILE A 160 18.72 7.60 -2.42
N ARG A 161 18.68 6.84 -1.31
CA ARG A 161 18.20 7.33 0.00
C ARG A 161 19.04 8.46 0.58
N VAL A 162 20.36 8.46 0.31
CA VAL A 162 21.26 9.52 0.78
C VAL A 162 20.91 10.84 0.12
N TYR A 163 20.78 10.85 -1.21
CA TYR A 163 20.41 12.05 -1.97
C TYR A 163 19.00 12.52 -1.61
N TYR A 164 18.06 11.59 -1.39
CA TYR A 164 16.70 11.91 -0.94
C TYR A 164 16.70 12.59 0.44
N ASN A 165 17.43 12.03 1.41
CA ASN A 165 17.51 12.60 2.76
C ASN A 165 18.25 13.93 2.77
N GLU A 166 19.33 14.06 2.00
CA GLU A 166 20.10 15.31 1.88
C GLU A 166 19.26 16.40 1.22
N ALA A 167 18.54 16.08 0.14
CA ALA A 167 17.56 16.98 -0.48
C ALA A 167 16.45 17.39 0.50
N PHE A 168 15.91 16.44 1.28
CA PHE A 168 14.92 16.74 2.31
C PHE A 168 15.47 17.70 3.37
N GLN A 169 16.66 17.45 3.91
CA GLN A 169 17.28 18.34 4.91
C GLN A 169 17.55 19.74 4.35
N ASN A 170 17.86 19.82 3.06
CA ASN A 170 18.10 21.06 2.34
C ASN A 170 16.83 21.90 2.07
N LEU A 171 15.64 21.27 2.16
CA LEU A 171 14.36 21.89 1.81
C LEU A 171 13.41 22.02 3.00
N LYS A 172 13.57 21.22 4.06
CA LYS A 172 12.62 21.12 5.20
C LYS A 172 12.30 22.44 5.90
N ASP A 173 13.24 23.38 5.94
CA ASP A 173 13.11 24.66 6.66
C ASP A 173 12.64 25.79 5.73
N LEU A 174 12.39 25.48 4.45
CA LEU A 174 11.95 26.42 3.42
C LEU A 174 10.46 26.24 3.12
N ASP A 175 9.76 27.35 2.91
CA ASP A 175 8.40 27.30 2.32
C ASP A 175 8.46 26.84 0.85
N LEU A 176 7.35 26.33 0.32
CA LEU A 176 7.34 25.77 -1.05
C LEU A 176 7.78 26.81 -2.10
N GLU A 177 7.45 28.09 -1.90
CA GLU A 177 7.90 29.16 -2.80
C GLU A 177 9.43 29.22 -2.86
N SER A 178 10.09 29.20 -1.70
CA SER A 178 11.55 29.18 -1.59
C SER A 178 12.14 27.87 -2.14
N GLN A 179 11.45 26.73 -1.95
CA GLN A 179 11.88 25.45 -2.53
C GLN A 179 11.83 25.47 -4.07
N ILE A 180 10.74 25.95 -4.67
CA ILE A 180 10.59 26.06 -6.13
C ILE A 180 11.62 27.02 -6.72
N GLN A 181 11.89 28.15 -6.06
CA GLN A 181 12.93 29.10 -6.49
C GLN A 181 14.31 28.44 -6.47
N LYS A 182 14.67 27.78 -5.37
CA LYS A 182 15.94 27.08 -5.23
C LYS A 182 16.10 26.00 -6.29
N VAL A 183 15.10 25.13 -6.46
CA VAL A 183 15.11 24.05 -7.47
C VAL A 183 15.22 24.63 -8.89
N GLY A 184 14.48 25.70 -9.20
CA GLY A 184 14.55 26.34 -10.51
C GLY A 184 15.93 26.90 -10.86
N GLU A 185 16.70 27.36 -9.88
CA GLU A 185 18.09 27.79 -10.05
C GLU A 185 19.05 26.60 -10.17
N GLU A 186 18.92 25.63 -9.27
CA GLU A 186 19.78 24.44 -9.14
C GLU A 186 19.66 23.48 -10.35
N LEU A 187 18.45 23.30 -10.90
CA LEU A 187 18.19 22.43 -12.06
C LEU A 187 19.02 22.77 -13.30
N ARG A 188 19.54 24.01 -13.40
CA ARG A 188 20.40 24.42 -14.51
C ARG A 188 21.72 23.67 -14.54
N LYS A 189 22.19 23.18 -13.39
CA LYS A 189 23.40 22.35 -13.30
C LYS A 189 23.23 21.02 -14.05
N LEU A 190 21.99 20.56 -14.26
CA LEU A 190 21.68 19.34 -15.01
C LEU A 190 21.77 19.51 -16.54
N ASN A 191 21.98 20.72 -17.07
CA ASN A 191 22.09 20.90 -18.52
C ASN A 191 23.35 20.24 -19.12
N GLN A 192 24.39 19.99 -18.30
CA GLN A 192 25.67 19.45 -18.77
C GLN A 192 25.75 17.92 -18.79
N ILE A 193 24.68 17.21 -18.41
CA ILE A 193 24.67 15.74 -18.39
C ILE A 193 24.46 15.16 -19.80
N ASP A 194 24.81 13.88 -19.97
CA ASP A 194 24.72 13.20 -21.26
C ASP A 194 23.27 13.07 -21.78
N HIS A 195 23.10 13.05 -23.10
CA HIS A 195 21.78 13.01 -23.73
C HIS A 195 20.95 11.79 -23.31
N ASP A 196 21.58 10.63 -23.16
CA ASP A 196 20.88 9.40 -22.76
C ASP A 196 20.41 9.48 -21.30
N GLN A 197 21.17 10.17 -20.43
CA GLN A 197 20.77 10.45 -19.06
C GLN A 197 19.58 11.43 -19.01
N LYS A 198 19.58 12.48 -19.84
CA LYS A 198 18.46 13.41 -19.93
C LYS A 198 17.17 12.70 -20.35
N ILE A 199 17.24 11.79 -21.33
CA ILE A 199 16.11 10.96 -21.76
C ILE A 199 15.64 10.05 -20.63
N SER A 200 16.57 9.46 -19.88
CA SER A 200 16.25 8.57 -18.76
C SER A 200 15.57 9.33 -17.61
N ILE A 201 16.04 10.53 -17.25
CA ILE A 201 15.40 11.41 -16.26
C ILE A 201 13.99 11.78 -16.69
N ARG A 202 13.82 12.23 -17.94
CA ARG A 202 12.48 12.55 -18.48
C ARG A 202 11.54 11.35 -18.35
N THR A 203 11.98 10.18 -18.79
CA THR A 203 11.16 8.95 -18.78
C THR A 203 10.79 8.54 -17.36
N MET A 204 11.72 8.64 -16.42
CA MET A 204 11.46 8.35 -15.02
C MET A 204 10.43 9.31 -14.42
N VAL A 205 10.56 10.61 -14.66
CA VAL A 205 9.61 11.62 -14.15
C VAL A 205 8.22 11.44 -14.78
N GLU A 206 8.15 11.11 -16.08
CA GLU A 206 6.90 10.73 -16.73
C GLU A 206 6.28 9.49 -16.08
N GLU A 207 7.07 8.44 -15.78
CA GLU A 207 6.57 7.23 -15.10
C GLU A 207 6.06 7.51 -13.66
N ILE A 208 6.66 8.48 -12.96
CA ILE A 208 6.22 8.91 -11.61
C ILE A 208 4.92 9.70 -11.71
N ILE A 209 4.85 10.71 -12.58
CA ILE A 209 3.68 11.58 -12.74
C ILE A 209 2.48 10.80 -13.28
N PHE A 210 2.65 9.89 -14.25
CA PHE A 210 1.55 9.14 -14.85
C PHE A 210 1.20 7.85 -14.09
N SER A 211 1.57 7.75 -12.83
CA SER A 211 1.34 6.54 -12.03
C SER A 211 -0.11 6.39 -11.55
N ASP A 212 -0.85 7.50 -11.42
CA ASP A 212 -2.23 7.56 -10.93
C ASP A 212 -3.28 7.85 -12.02
N ASP A 213 -2.85 7.91 -13.29
CA ASP A 213 -3.66 8.27 -14.46
C ASP A 213 -4.31 9.68 -14.38
N GLU A 214 -3.89 10.57 -13.46
CA GLU A 214 -4.27 11.99 -13.40
C GLU A 214 -3.04 12.87 -13.68
N PHE A 215 -3.20 13.98 -14.40
CA PHE A 215 -2.11 14.93 -14.65
C PHE A 215 -2.59 16.33 -14.33
N THR A 216 -2.23 16.79 -13.13
CA THR A 216 -2.70 18.07 -12.60
C THR A 216 -2.02 19.26 -13.29
N ASP A 217 -2.66 20.43 -13.24
CA ASP A 217 -2.10 21.65 -13.81
C ASP A 217 -0.80 22.05 -13.07
N GLU A 218 -0.71 21.77 -11.77
CA GLU A 218 0.45 22.04 -10.92
C GLU A 218 1.65 21.13 -11.28
N GLU A 219 1.43 19.83 -11.44
CA GLU A 219 2.46 18.89 -11.91
C GLU A 219 2.97 19.26 -13.29
N LYS A 220 2.06 19.69 -14.17
CA LYS A 220 2.43 20.15 -15.50
C LYS A 220 3.36 21.36 -15.46
N ILE A 221 3.10 22.32 -14.58
CA ILE A 221 3.96 23.50 -14.41
C ILE A 221 5.38 23.08 -13.97
N VAL A 222 5.49 22.16 -13.00
CA VAL A 222 6.78 21.68 -12.47
C VAL A 222 7.52 20.79 -13.49
N TYR A 223 6.79 19.95 -14.21
CA TYR A 223 7.34 19.11 -15.28
C TYR A 223 7.86 19.93 -16.47
N GLU A 224 7.13 20.97 -16.89
CA GLU A 224 7.62 21.91 -17.91
C GLU A 224 8.91 22.60 -17.46
N LEU A 225 9.02 22.98 -16.18
CA LEU A 225 10.23 23.57 -15.61
C LEU A 225 11.44 22.60 -15.71
N LEU A 226 11.24 21.31 -15.50
CA LEU A 226 12.28 20.29 -15.68
C LEU A 226 12.72 20.18 -17.14
N LEU A 227 11.77 19.98 -18.06
CA LEU A 227 12.05 19.79 -19.49
C LEU A 227 12.84 20.97 -20.08
N GLU A 228 12.48 22.20 -19.70
CA GLU A 228 13.13 23.42 -20.15
C GLU A 228 14.58 23.55 -19.64
N ASN A 229 14.89 23.00 -18.46
CA ASN A 229 16.24 23.00 -17.91
C ASN A 229 17.10 21.83 -18.41
N LEU A 230 16.49 20.69 -18.74
CA LEU A 230 17.17 19.57 -19.40
C LEU A 230 17.42 19.82 -20.90
N GLY A 231 16.59 20.64 -21.54
CA GLY A 231 16.65 20.92 -22.98
C GLY A 231 16.14 19.74 -23.82
N VAL A 232 15.09 19.05 -23.35
CA VAL A 232 14.53 17.86 -24.00
C VAL A 232 13.03 18.08 -24.29
N GLU A 233 12.59 17.72 -25.49
CA GLU A 233 11.17 17.76 -25.86
C GLU A 233 10.39 16.63 -25.20
N SER A 234 9.11 16.87 -24.87
CA SER A 234 8.24 15.84 -24.28
C SER A 234 7.89 14.73 -25.29
N ARG A 235 7.92 13.47 -24.82
CA ARG A 235 7.59 12.28 -25.64
C ARG A 235 6.10 12.11 -25.91
N LEU A 236 5.23 12.88 -25.24
CA LEU A 236 3.77 12.90 -25.40
C LEU A 236 3.31 13.21 -26.85
N SER A 237 4.23 13.56 -27.74
CA SER A 237 3.97 13.84 -29.16
C SER A 237 4.22 12.66 -30.12
N LEU A 238 4.88 11.56 -29.71
CA LEU A 238 5.49 10.60 -30.65
C LEU A 238 5.49 9.11 -30.18
N ASP A 239 4.36 8.41 -30.13
CA ASP A 239 4.30 6.95 -30.45
C ASP A 239 2.85 6.45 -30.63
N ASN A 240 2.53 5.79 -31.76
CA ASN A 240 1.14 5.49 -32.15
C ASN A 240 0.97 4.20 -32.98
N SER A 241 1.95 3.27 -33.00
CA SER A 241 1.95 2.18 -33.99
C SER A 241 1.53 0.78 -33.49
N GLY A 242 1.71 0.45 -32.20
CA GLY A 242 1.10 -0.75 -31.57
C GLY A 242 -0.32 -0.53 -31.03
N PHE A 243 -0.82 0.70 -31.21
CA PHE A 243 -1.84 1.31 -30.37
C PHE A 243 -3.28 1.09 -30.86
N ARG A 244 -3.59 0.71 -32.11
CA ARG A 244 -4.99 0.88 -32.61
C ARG A 244 -6.08 0.20 -31.79
N LEU A 245 -5.94 -1.10 -31.46
CA LEU A 245 -6.97 -1.80 -30.68
C LEU A 245 -6.93 -1.41 -29.20
N SER A 246 -5.73 -1.33 -28.61
CA SER A 246 -5.56 -0.94 -27.20
C SER A 246 -6.05 0.50 -26.95
N LYS A 247 -5.65 1.44 -27.81
CA LYS A 247 -6.11 2.84 -27.82
C LYS A 247 -7.61 2.94 -28.04
N PHE A 248 -8.17 2.20 -29.00
CA PHE A 248 -9.61 2.21 -29.24
C PHE A 248 -10.39 1.70 -28.02
N LEU A 249 -9.93 0.64 -27.36
CA LEU A 249 -10.55 0.11 -26.15
C LEU A 249 -10.38 1.07 -24.96
N MET A 250 -9.24 1.74 -24.86
CA MET A 250 -8.96 2.76 -23.84
C MET A 250 -9.81 4.02 -24.06
N GLU A 251 -9.99 4.45 -25.31
CA GLU A 251 -10.92 5.51 -25.73
C GLU A 251 -12.38 5.14 -25.40
N ILE A 252 -12.76 3.86 -25.54
CA ILE A 252 -14.08 3.37 -25.10
C ILE A 252 -14.20 3.39 -23.57
N GLU A 253 -13.19 2.91 -22.85
CA GLU A 253 -13.18 2.86 -21.38
C GLU A 253 -13.31 4.25 -20.76
N GLN A 254 -12.58 5.22 -21.30
CA GLN A 254 -12.58 6.62 -20.86
C GLN A 254 -13.84 7.39 -21.30
N ASN A 255 -14.67 6.82 -22.20
CA ASN A 255 -15.83 7.52 -22.71
C ASN A 255 -16.94 7.64 -21.63
N PRO A 256 -17.39 8.87 -21.30
CA PRO A 256 -18.43 9.07 -20.30
C PRO A 256 -19.76 8.42 -20.69
N LEU A 257 -20.07 8.28 -21.99
CA LEU A 257 -21.27 7.60 -22.46
C LEU A 257 -21.22 6.10 -22.17
N PHE A 258 -20.05 5.48 -22.34
CA PHE A 258 -19.85 4.06 -22.03
C PHE A 258 -20.00 3.83 -20.52
N SER A 259 -19.36 4.66 -19.70
CA SER A 259 -19.49 4.60 -18.24
C SER A 259 -20.95 4.76 -17.79
N ASN A 260 -21.67 5.74 -18.33
CA ASN A 260 -23.09 5.97 -18.02
C ASN A 260 -23.98 4.81 -18.49
N PHE A 261 -23.70 4.21 -19.65
CA PHE A 261 -24.40 3.03 -20.14
C PHE A 261 -24.24 1.84 -19.19
N ILE A 262 -23.02 1.55 -18.74
CA ILE A 262 -22.77 0.48 -17.77
C ILE A 262 -23.48 0.77 -16.43
N ASN A 263 -23.47 2.01 -15.97
CA ASN A 263 -24.20 2.42 -14.76
C ASN A 263 -25.70 2.17 -14.87
N LEU A 264 -26.31 2.52 -16.02
CA LEU A 264 -27.71 2.23 -16.30
C LEU A 264 -27.97 0.71 -16.29
N MET A 265 -27.06 -0.09 -16.84
CA MET A 265 -27.17 -1.55 -16.83
C MET A 265 -27.06 -2.15 -15.43
N ILE A 266 -26.26 -1.58 -14.53
CA ILE A 266 -26.22 -2.00 -13.12
C ILE A 266 -27.57 -1.73 -12.43
N ILE A 267 -28.16 -0.55 -12.65
CA ILE A 267 -29.48 -0.21 -12.08
C ILE A 267 -30.56 -1.14 -12.63
N LEU A 268 -30.58 -1.35 -13.95
CA LEU A 268 -31.53 -2.23 -14.60
C LEU A 268 -31.39 -3.67 -14.12
N ALA A 269 -30.16 -4.16 -13.93
CA ALA A 269 -29.91 -5.47 -13.34
C ALA A 269 -30.48 -5.57 -11.92
N GLY A 270 -30.34 -4.52 -11.09
CA GLY A 270 -30.94 -4.45 -9.76
C GLY A 270 -32.47 -4.55 -9.79
N ILE A 271 -33.12 -3.82 -10.70
CA ILE A 271 -34.58 -3.86 -10.90
C ILE A 271 -35.02 -5.26 -11.33
N VAL A 272 -34.32 -5.87 -12.29
CA VAL A 272 -34.62 -7.23 -12.76
C VAL A 272 -34.53 -8.24 -11.62
N VAL A 273 -33.49 -8.19 -10.78
CA VAL A 273 -33.36 -9.07 -9.60
C VAL A 273 -34.48 -8.83 -8.58
N GLY A 274 -34.89 -7.58 -8.38
CA GLY A 274 -36.06 -7.24 -7.55
C GLY A 274 -37.34 -7.89 -8.08
N LEU A 275 -37.60 -7.80 -9.39
CA LEU A 275 -38.75 -8.42 -10.04
C LEU A 275 -38.70 -9.95 -10.02
N GLU A 276 -37.50 -10.54 -10.12
CA GLU A 276 -37.27 -12.00 -9.99
C GLU A 276 -37.62 -12.55 -8.60
N THR A 277 -37.84 -11.69 -7.61
CA THR A 277 -38.26 -12.13 -6.26
C THR A 277 -39.72 -12.59 -6.25
N SER A 278 -40.55 -12.12 -7.19
CA SER A 278 -41.94 -12.56 -7.32
C SER A 278 -42.04 -13.84 -8.14
N GLU A 279 -42.46 -14.93 -7.48
CA GLU A 279 -42.62 -16.23 -8.14
C GLU A 279 -43.66 -16.20 -9.28
N VAL A 280 -44.70 -15.38 -9.14
CA VAL A 280 -45.77 -15.23 -10.14
C VAL A 280 -45.23 -14.64 -11.44
N LEU A 281 -44.47 -13.55 -11.35
CA LEU A 281 -43.88 -12.85 -12.51
C LEU A 281 -42.86 -13.73 -13.23
N VAL A 282 -42.03 -14.47 -12.49
CA VAL A 282 -41.00 -15.36 -13.05
C VAL A 282 -41.62 -16.53 -13.81
N GLN A 283 -42.74 -17.08 -13.32
CA GLN A 283 -43.43 -18.16 -14.02
C GLN A 283 -44.10 -17.69 -15.31
N GLU A 284 -44.72 -16.51 -15.31
CA GLU A 284 -45.41 -15.95 -16.48
C GLU A 284 -44.42 -15.51 -17.58
N TYR A 285 -43.28 -14.94 -17.19
CA TYR A 285 -42.30 -14.32 -18.10
C TYR A 285 -40.91 -15.01 -18.06
N SER A 286 -40.88 -16.33 -17.84
CA SER A 286 -39.65 -17.09 -17.63
C SER A 286 -38.59 -16.88 -18.73
N ARG A 287 -38.98 -16.88 -20.00
CA ARG A 287 -38.04 -16.72 -21.13
C ARG A 287 -37.43 -15.31 -21.18
N THR A 288 -38.20 -14.27 -20.86
CA THR A 288 -37.69 -12.89 -20.92
C THR A 288 -36.74 -12.61 -19.78
N PHE A 289 -37.02 -13.10 -18.56
CA PHE A 289 -36.08 -13.01 -17.44
C PHE A 289 -34.77 -13.73 -17.76
N HIS A 290 -34.85 -14.95 -18.31
CA HIS A 290 -33.65 -15.71 -18.67
C HIS A 290 -32.83 -15.03 -19.79
N ALA A 291 -33.48 -14.39 -20.75
CA ALA A 291 -32.80 -13.63 -21.81
C ALA A 291 -32.15 -12.34 -21.25
N LEU A 292 -32.83 -11.65 -20.33
CA LEU A 292 -32.30 -10.44 -19.69
C LEU A 292 -31.09 -10.73 -18.80
N ASP A 293 -31.15 -11.73 -17.91
CA ASP A 293 -30.01 -12.11 -17.06
C ASP A 293 -28.81 -12.54 -17.91
N LEU A 294 -29.04 -13.29 -19.00
CA LEU A 294 -27.97 -13.69 -19.92
C LEU A 294 -27.37 -12.47 -20.65
N GLY A 295 -28.20 -11.56 -21.17
CA GLY A 295 -27.75 -10.35 -21.85
C GLY A 295 -26.90 -9.46 -20.94
N ILE A 296 -27.37 -9.21 -19.73
CA ILE A 296 -26.67 -8.40 -18.72
C ILE A 296 -25.32 -9.04 -18.35
N LYS A 297 -25.26 -10.37 -18.17
CA LYS A 297 -24.00 -11.08 -17.90
C LYS A 297 -22.97 -10.88 -19.02
N TYR A 298 -23.38 -10.99 -20.28
CA TYR A 298 -22.47 -10.79 -21.41
C TYR A 298 -22.02 -9.33 -21.55
N ILE A 299 -22.90 -8.36 -21.31
CA ILE A 299 -22.51 -6.93 -21.28
C ILE A 299 -21.40 -6.71 -20.25
N PHE A 300 -21.55 -7.25 -19.04
CA PHE A 300 -20.53 -7.15 -17.99
C PHE A 300 -19.25 -7.95 -18.29
N LEU A 301 -19.35 -9.06 -19.02
CA LEU A 301 -18.15 -9.77 -19.50
C LEU A 301 -17.37 -8.91 -20.49
N VAL A 302 -18.05 -8.30 -21.46
CA VAL A 302 -17.42 -7.41 -22.44
C VAL A 302 -16.81 -6.19 -21.77
N GLU A 303 -17.48 -5.60 -20.78
CA GLU A 303 -16.95 -4.51 -19.97
C GLU A 303 -15.61 -4.88 -19.30
N ILE A 304 -15.51 -6.07 -18.69
CA ILE A 304 -14.25 -6.53 -18.08
C ILE A 304 -13.16 -6.75 -19.14
N LEU A 305 -13.51 -7.29 -20.30
CA LEU A 305 -12.56 -7.46 -21.39
C LEU A 305 -12.04 -6.12 -21.91
N ILE A 306 -12.90 -5.09 -22.02
CA ILE A 306 -12.49 -3.73 -22.40
C ILE A 306 -11.48 -3.16 -21.39
N ARG A 307 -11.67 -3.38 -20.08
CA ARG A 307 -10.71 -2.96 -19.03
C ARG A 307 -9.41 -3.78 -18.98
N LEU A 308 -9.48 -5.07 -19.33
CA LEU A 308 -8.37 -6.01 -19.20
C LEU A 308 -7.41 -6.00 -20.40
N ILE A 309 -7.94 -5.92 -21.63
CA ILE A 309 -7.15 -6.05 -22.87
C ILE A 309 -6.07 -4.95 -23.01
N PRO A 310 -6.33 -3.66 -22.72
CA PRO A 310 -5.29 -2.62 -22.77
C PRO A 310 -4.13 -2.88 -21.82
N LYS A 311 -4.42 -3.55 -20.69
CA LYS A 311 -3.47 -3.88 -19.61
C LYS A 311 -2.86 -5.27 -19.76
N TRP A 312 -3.09 -5.96 -20.88
CA TRP A 312 -2.68 -7.36 -21.08
C TRP A 312 -1.17 -7.60 -20.96
N ASN A 313 -0.34 -6.62 -21.33
CA ASN A 313 1.12 -6.72 -21.23
C ASN A 313 1.62 -6.61 -19.77
N ARG A 314 0.78 -6.15 -18.84
CA ARG A 314 1.06 -6.04 -17.40
C ARG A 314 -0.18 -6.44 -16.59
N PRO A 315 -0.58 -7.72 -16.59
CA PRO A 315 -1.82 -8.16 -15.93
C PRO A 315 -1.79 -7.95 -14.41
N LEU A 316 -0.61 -7.88 -13.81
CA LEU A 316 -0.41 -7.57 -12.40
C LEU A 316 -0.95 -6.18 -12.02
N VAL A 317 -0.94 -5.21 -12.96
CA VAL A 317 -1.52 -3.87 -12.75
C VAL A 317 -3.04 -3.96 -12.63
N PHE A 318 -3.69 -4.78 -13.46
CA PHE A 318 -5.14 -5.01 -13.35
C PHE A 318 -5.50 -5.74 -12.06
N LEU A 319 -4.68 -6.72 -11.64
CA LEU A 319 -4.90 -7.51 -10.42
C LEU A 319 -4.54 -6.77 -9.12
N SER A 320 -3.73 -5.71 -9.17
CA SER A 320 -3.42 -4.86 -8.02
C SER A 320 -4.65 -4.09 -7.54
N ASN A 321 -5.55 -3.70 -8.46
CA ASN A 321 -6.78 -3.04 -8.10
C ASN A 321 -7.83 -4.05 -7.60
N GLY A 322 -8.01 -4.11 -6.27
CA GLY A 322 -8.94 -5.04 -5.60
C GLY A 322 -10.38 -4.94 -6.10
N TRP A 323 -10.82 -3.78 -6.59
CA TRP A 323 -12.14 -3.59 -7.18
C TRP A 323 -12.28 -4.26 -8.55
N ASN A 324 -11.25 -4.16 -9.41
CA ASN A 324 -11.24 -4.86 -10.71
C ASN A 324 -11.22 -6.38 -10.52
N VAL A 325 -10.47 -6.87 -9.52
CA VAL A 325 -10.44 -8.30 -9.15
C VAL A 325 -11.81 -8.76 -8.67
N PHE A 326 -12.44 -8.00 -7.77
CA PHE A 326 -13.75 -8.33 -7.23
C PHE A 326 -14.85 -8.34 -8.31
N ASP A 327 -14.86 -7.36 -9.22
CA ASP A 327 -15.79 -7.32 -10.34
C ASP A 327 -15.61 -8.51 -11.29
N SER A 328 -14.36 -8.83 -11.62
CA SER A 328 -14.00 -9.96 -12.49
C SER A 328 -14.44 -11.28 -11.87
N LEU A 329 -14.23 -11.45 -10.56
CA LEU A 329 -14.69 -12.59 -9.78
C LEU A 329 -16.22 -12.71 -9.81
N LEU A 330 -16.95 -11.61 -9.63
CA LEU A 330 -18.41 -11.59 -9.72
C LEU A 330 -18.92 -11.94 -11.12
N VAL A 331 -18.27 -11.47 -12.20
CA VAL A 331 -18.62 -11.91 -13.57
C VAL A 331 -18.37 -13.40 -13.69
N PHE A 332 -17.19 -13.88 -13.31
CA PHE A 332 -16.83 -15.28 -13.50
C PHE A 332 -17.75 -16.23 -12.74
N LEU A 333 -18.04 -15.94 -11.47
CA LEU A 333 -18.98 -16.69 -10.63
C LEU A 333 -20.39 -16.72 -11.23
N SER A 334 -20.78 -15.73 -12.06
CA SER A 334 -22.10 -15.68 -12.69
C SER A 334 -22.32 -16.70 -13.81
N PHE A 335 -21.25 -17.25 -14.37
CA PHE A 335 -21.27 -18.25 -15.45
C PHE A 335 -21.12 -19.69 -14.95
N LEU A 336 -20.76 -19.89 -13.69
CA LEU A 336 -20.55 -21.23 -13.13
C LEU A 336 -21.89 -21.94 -12.85
N PRO A 337 -22.07 -23.19 -13.32
CA PRO A 337 -23.29 -23.97 -13.10
C PRO A 337 -23.26 -24.60 -11.70
N PHE A 338 -23.58 -23.82 -10.67
CA PHE A 338 -23.61 -24.32 -9.28
C PHE A 338 -24.92 -25.08 -9.01
N GLY A 339 -24.93 -26.39 -9.26
CA GLY A 339 -26.11 -27.26 -9.17
C GLY A 339 -26.61 -27.64 -7.77
N THR A 340 -25.93 -27.23 -6.69
CA THR A 340 -26.22 -27.74 -5.32
C THR A 340 -26.72 -26.68 -4.34
N TYR A 341 -26.46 -25.39 -4.60
CA TYR A 341 -26.78 -24.30 -3.65
C TYR A 341 -27.49 -23.12 -4.35
N PRO A 342 -28.78 -23.26 -4.70
CA PRO A 342 -29.54 -22.20 -5.39
C PRO A 342 -29.63 -20.90 -4.57
N PHE A 343 -29.55 -20.96 -3.24
CA PHE A 343 -29.50 -19.79 -2.37
C PHE A 343 -28.19 -18.99 -2.52
N VAL A 344 -27.04 -19.68 -2.63
CA VAL A 344 -25.74 -19.02 -2.84
C VAL A 344 -25.70 -18.32 -4.20
N LEU A 345 -26.29 -18.93 -5.23
CA LEU A 345 -26.48 -18.30 -6.54
C LEU A 345 -27.29 -17.00 -6.45
N ARG A 346 -28.34 -16.98 -5.62
CA ARG A 346 -29.17 -15.79 -5.40
C ARG A 346 -28.36 -14.67 -4.74
N ILE A 347 -27.52 -14.99 -3.76
CA ILE A 347 -26.64 -14.02 -3.12
C ILE A 347 -25.60 -13.47 -4.10
N VAL A 348 -24.91 -14.32 -4.87
CA VAL A 348 -23.90 -13.87 -5.85
C VAL A 348 -24.51 -12.93 -6.90
N ARG A 349 -25.76 -13.16 -7.31
CA ARG A 349 -26.50 -12.25 -8.19
C ARG A 349 -26.74 -10.89 -7.53
N LEU A 350 -27.15 -10.86 -6.26
CA LEU A 350 -27.34 -9.63 -5.49
C LEU A 350 -26.02 -8.87 -5.27
N LEU A 351 -24.91 -9.59 -5.10
CA LEU A 351 -23.60 -8.98 -4.96
C LEU A 351 -23.18 -8.17 -6.19
N ARG A 352 -23.72 -8.41 -7.38
CA ARG A 352 -23.46 -7.56 -8.56
C ARG A 352 -23.89 -6.11 -8.35
N PHE A 353 -24.83 -5.83 -7.45
CA PHE A 353 -25.23 -4.46 -7.12
C PHE A 353 -24.09 -3.67 -6.47
N THR A 354 -23.18 -4.34 -5.76
CA THR A 354 -22.00 -3.70 -5.13
C THR A 354 -21.07 -3.03 -6.15
N ARG A 355 -21.19 -3.33 -7.44
CA ARG A 355 -20.52 -2.61 -8.54
C ARG A 355 -20.81 -1.13 -8.55
N ILE A 356 -21.98 -0.72 -8.05
CA ILE A 356 -22.34 0.70 -7.93
C ILE A 356 -21.33 1.46 -7.07
N PHE A 357 -20.71 0.78 -6.08
CA PHE A 357 -19.69 1.38 -5.23
C PHE A 357 -18.43 1.73 -6.01
N GLN A 358 -18.07 0.99 -7.07
CA GLN A 358 -16.93 1.36 -7.92
C GLN A 358 -17.23 2.56 -8.81
N ARG A 359 -18.50 2.70 -9.20
CA ARG A 359 -18.95 3.67 -10.22
C ARG A 359 -19.30 5.03 -9.65
N ILE A 360 -19.69 5.07 -8.37
CA ILE A 360 -19.97 6.31 -7.65
C ILE A 360 -18.83 6.54 -6.65
N PRO A 361 -17.85 7.39 -6.98
CA PRO A 361 -16.70 7.64 -6.11
C PRO A 361 -17.10 8.04 -4.69
N GLN A 362 -18.20 8.79 -4.55
CA GLN A 362 -18.74 9.17 -3.24
C GLN A 362 -19.15 7.94 -2.40
N LEU A 363 -19.82 6.95 -2.98
CA LEU A 363 -20.16 5.70 -2.28
C LEU A 363 -18.91 4.87 -2.00
N ARG A 364 -17.96 4.83 -2.95
CA ARG A 364 -16.66 4.18 -2.76
C ARG A 364 -15.96 4.73 -1.53
N ILE A 365 -15.83 6.04 -1.46
CA ILE A 365 -15.16 6.75 -0.37
C ILE A 365 -15.86 6.42 0.94
N ILE A 366 -17.19 6.49 1.02
CA ILE A 366 -17.93 6.12 2.23
C ILE A 366 -17.61 4.69 2.68
N VAL A 367 -17.69 3.71 1.77
CA VAL A 367 -17.43 2.30 2.10
C VAL A 367 -15.96 2.08 2.51
N VAL A 368 -15.01 2.64 1.76
CA VAL A 368 -13.58 2.54 2.05
C VAL A 368 -13.25 3.21 3.39
N SER A 369 -13.79 4.41 3.66
CA SER A 369 -13.65 5.09 4.94
C SER A 369 -14.20 4.24 6.09
N LEU A 370 -15.36 3.60 5.93
CA LEU A 370 -15.90 2.67 6.94
C LEU A 370 -14.93 1.52 7.23
N PHE A 371 -14.31 0.93 6.19
CA PHE A 371 -13.29 -0.11 6.36
C PHE A 371 -12.00 0.41 7.01
N HIS A 372 -11.55 1.63 6.69
CA HIS A 372 -10.38 2.21 7.36
C HIS A 372 -10.65 2.53 8.82
N SER A 373 -11.89 2.91 9.16
CA SER A 373 -12.31 3.15 10.54
C SER A 373 -12.46 1.87 11.39
N THR A 374 -12.40 0.66 10.82
CA THR A 374 -12.60 -0.58 11.61
C THR A 374 -11.40 -1.01 12.44
N LYS A 375 -10.17 -0.64 12.09
CA LYS A 375 -8.95 -1.09 12.80
C LYS A 375 -8.96 -0.79 14.33
N PRO A 376 -9.31 0.42 14.78
CA PRO A 376 -9.43 0.74 16.21
C PRO A 376 -10.64 0.07 16.90
N ILE A 377 -11.72 -0.15 16.15
CA ILE A 377 -12.97 -0.74 16.67
C ILE A 377 -12.81 -2.24 16.92
N GLY A 378 -11.99 -2.92 16.10
CA GLY A 378 -11.83 -4.38 16.13
C GLY A 378 -11.40 -4.92 17.50
N PHE A 379 -10.45 -4.27 18.18
CA PHE A 379 -9.96 -4.73 19.48
C PHE A 379 -11.03 -4.66 20.58
N VAL A 380 -11.83 -3.59 20.59
CA VAL A 380 -12.94 -3.46 21.55
C VAL A 380 -14.07 -4.43 21.21
N GLY A 381 -14.32 -4.69 19.93
CA GLY A 381 -15.26 -5.71 19.46
C GLY A 381 -14.86 -7.12 19.91
N ILE A 382 -13.57 -7.47 19.85
CA ILE A 382 -13.05 -8.74 20.36
C ILE A 382 -13.26 -8.85 21.88
N LEU A 383 -13.02 -7.76 22.63
CA LEU A 383 -13.27 -7.71 24.07
C LEU A 383 -14.76 -7.95 24.39
N LEU A 384 -15.67 -7.33 23.63
CA LEU A 384 -17.11 -7.54 23.78
C LEU A 384 -17.51 -8.99 23.46
N LEU A 385 -16.96 -9.57 22.40
CA LEU A 385 -17.22 -10.97 22.04
C LEU A 385 -16.71 -11.93 23.11
N LEU A 386 -15.54 -11.67 23.70
CA LEU A 386 -15.00 -12.44 24.81
C LEU A 386 -15.90 -12.34 26.05
N LEU A 387 -16.41 -11.14 26.37
CA LEU A 387 -17.37 -10.94 27.45
C LEU A 387 -18.65 -11.76 27.22
N ILE A 388 -19.23 -11.68 26.02
CA ILE A 388 -20.41 -12.47 25.61
C ILE A 388 -20.13 -13.97 25.72
N TYR A 389 -18.93 -14.42 25.32
CA TYR A 389 -18.55 -15.83 25.43
C TYR A 389 -18.49 -16.31 26.89
N ILE A 390 -17.80 -15.55 27.77
CA ILE A 390 -17.68 -15.90 29.20
C ILE A 390 -19.06 -15.96 29.85
N TYR A 391 -19.88 -14.93 29.66
CA TYR A 391 -21.24 -14.92 30.17
C TYR A 391 -22.09 -16.01 29.52
N GLY A 392 -21.89 -16.31 28.24
CA GLY A 392 -22.60 -17.36 27.52
C GLY A 392 -22.35 -18.74 28.11
N VAL A 393 -21.11 -19.06 28.49
CA VAL A 393 -20.77 -20.31 29.20
C VAL A 393 -21.44 -20.37 30.56
N ILE A 394 -21.39 -19.28 31.33
CA ILE A 394 -22.04 -19.19 32.65
C ILE A 394 -23.57 -19.33 32.52
N GLY A 395 -24.18 -18.64 31.55
CA GLY A 395 -25.63 -18.66 31.33
C GLY A 395 -26.12 -20.03 30.84
N THR A 396 -25.39 -20.66 29.92
CA THR A 396 -25.71 -22.03 29.45
C THR A 396 -25.66 -23.02 30.62
N THR A 397 -24.67 -22.91 31.50
CA THR A 397 -24.53 -23.84 32.64
C THR A 397 -25.56 -23.57 33.74
N ALA A 398 -25.92 -22.31 33.98
CA ALA A 398 -26.85 -21.92 35.04
C ALA A 398 -28.33 -22.04 34.63
N PHE A 399 -28.67 -21.74 33.36
CA PHE A 399 -30.06 -21.49 32.95
C PHE A 399 -30.59 -22.44 31.87
N SER A 400 -29.76 -23.25 31.20
CA SER A 400 -30.20 -24.14 30.09
C SER A 400 -31.39 -25.05 30.40
N LYS A 401 -31.54 -25.48 31.66
CA LYS A 401 -32.65 -26.34 32.09
C LYS A 401 -33.96 -25.56 32.25
N ASN A 402 -33.88 -24.35 32.80
CA ASN A 402 -35.03 -23.46 32.96
C ASN A 402 -35.43 -22.85 31.62
N ASP A 403 -34.46 -22.41 30.82
CA ASP A 403 -34.69 -21.65 29.59
C ASP A 403 -33.89 -22.25 28.42
N PRO A 404 -34.33 -23.40 27.89
CA PRO A 404 -33.64 -24.07 26.79
C PRO A 404 -33.71 -23.28 25.48
N VAL A 405 -34.69 -22.39 25.29
CA VAL A 405 -34.83 -21.57 24.07
C VAL A 405 -33.72 -20.53 23.98
N HIS A 406 -33.34 -19.91 25.10
CA HIS A 406 -32.33 -18.85 25.08
C HIS A 406 -30.96 -19.32 25.56
N PHE A 407 -30.90 -20.36 26.40
CA PHE A 407 -29.65 -20.85 27.02
C PHE A 407 -29.36 -22.33 26.79
N GLY A 408 -30.12 -23.01 25.91
CA GLY A 408 -29.98 -24.47 25.70
C GLY A 408 -28.66 -24.92 25.09
N SER A 409 -27.95 -24.04 24.37
CA SER A 409 -26.59 -24.29 23.88
C SER A 409 -25.78 -23.01 23.85
N LEU A 410 -24.45 -23.13 23.93
CA LEU A 410 -23.55 -21.97 23.95
C LEU A 410 -23.79 -20.97 22.79
N PRO A 411 -23.94 -21.40 21.52
CA PRO A 411 -24.21 -20.46 20.43
C PRO A 411 -25.50 -19.68 20.62
N ILE A 412 -26.56 -20.34 21.10
CA ILE A 412 -27.86 -19.70 21.35
C ILE A 412 -27.74 -18.71 22.51
N SER A 413 -27.06 -19.10 23.60
CA SER A 413 -26.75 -18.21 24.73
C SER A 413 -25.98 -16.96 24.29
N MET A 414 -25.00 -17.12 23.39
CA MET A 414 -24.24 -16.00 22.85
C MET A 414 -25.12 -15.05 22.03
N VAL A 415 -26.07 -15.56 21.23
CA VAL A 415 -27.04 -14.73 20.49
C VAL A 415 -27.99 -13.99 21.44
N SER A 416 -28.51 -14.68 22.46
CA SER A 416 -29.38 -14.08 23.49
C SER A 416 -28.67 -12.94 24.23
N LEU A 417 -27.39 -13.14 24.57
CA LEU A 417 -26.56 -12.13 25.23
C LEU A 417 -26.11 -11.02 24.29
N PHE A 418 -25.92 -11.29 22.99
CA PHE A 418 -25.68 -10.25 22.00
C PHE A 418 -26.87 -9.30 21.89
N ARG A 419 -28.11 -9.84 21.84
CA ARG A 419 -29.35 -9.05 21.94
C ARG A 419 -29.43 -8.27 23.26
N SER A 420 -29.04 -8.91 24.37
CA SER A 420 -29.00 -8.24 25.67
C SER A 420 -27.99 -7.09 25.72
N ALA A 421 -26.84 -7.22 25.05
CA ALA A 421 -25.80 -6.20 24.98
C ALA A 421 -26.25 -4.96 24.18
N THR A 422 -27.24 -5.10 23.29
CA THR A 422 -27.92 -3.97 22.63
C THR A 422 -29.03 -3.37 23.50
N PHE A 423 -29.10 -3.75 24.78
CA PHE A 423 -30.12 -3.38 25.77
C PHE A 423 -31.54 -3.83 25.41
N GLU A 424 -31.67 -4.84 24.55
CA GLU A 424 -32.95 -5.41 24.13
C GLU A 424 -33.22 -6.74 24.85
N ASP A 425 -34.47 -6.94 25.29
CA ASP A 425 -34.99 -8.18 25.92
C ASP A 425 -34.24 -8.72 27.15
N TRP A 426 -33.26 -7.99 27.68
CA TRP A 426 -32.45 -8.44 28.82
C TRP A 426 -33.27 -8.59 30.11
N THR A 427 -34.33 -7.80 30.26
CA THR A 427 -35.26 -7.90 31.39
C THR A 427 -36.11 -9.16 31.31
N ASP A 428 -36.55 -9.56 30.11
CA ASP A 428 -37.34 -10.78 29.93
C ASP A 428 -36.48 -12.01 30.19
N LEU A 429 -35.26 -12.03 29.65
CA LEU A 429 -34.29 -13.08 29.95
C LEU A 429 -34.02 -13.19 31.45
N MET A 430 -33.90 -12.05 32.15
CA MET A 430 -33.75 -12.01 33.60
C MET A 430 -35.00 -12.52 34.33
N TYR A 431 -36.20 -12.09 33.93
CA TYR A 431 -37.46 -12.45 34.58
C TYR A 431 -37.81 -13.92 34.42
N ILE A 432 -37.54 -14.53 33.27
CA ILE A 432 -37.68 -15.98 33.06
C ILE A 432 -36.83 -16.76 34.07
N GLN A 433 -35.59 -16.32 34.33
CA GLN A 433 -34.72 -17.00 35.30
C GLN A 433 -35.08 -16.65 36.76
N MET A 434 -35.59 -15.44 37.00
CA MET A 434 -35.93 -14.93 38.32
C MET A 434 -37.21 -15.58 38.85
N TYR A 435 -38.24 -15.68 38.02
CA TYR A 435 -39.55 -16.22 38.38
C TYR A 435 -39.75 -17.68 37.97
N GLY A 436 -38.90 -18.23 37.10
CA GLY A 436 -39.04 -19.56 36.52
C GLY A 436 -39.82 -19.53 35.21
N CYS A 437 -39.48 -20.42 34.28
CA CYS A 437 -40.14 -20.51 32.98
C CYS A 437 -41.62 -20.92 33.05
N ASP A 438 -42.05 -21.48 34.19
CA ASP A 438 -43.42 -21.88 34.48
C ASP A 438 -44.33 -20.69 34.83
N GLU A 439 -43.75 -19.55 35.22
CA GLU A 439 -44.50 -18.36 35.66
C GLU A 439 -44.38 -17.18 34.70
N TYR A 440 -43.32 -17.11 33.89
CA TYR A 440 -43.06 -15.96 33.01
C TYR A 440 -42.38 -16.36 31.69
N GLY A 441 -42.80 -15.73 30.59
CA GLY A 441 -42.12 -15.76 29.28
C GLY A 441 -42.54 -16.89 28.34
N TYR A 442 -43.19 -17.95 28.85
CA TYR A 442 -43.57 -19.13 28.06
C TYR A 442 -45.10 -19.35 27.95
N ASP A 443 -45.92 -18.32 28.20
CA ASP A 443 -47.39 -18.42 28.21
C ASP A 443 -47.98 -18.99 26.91
N THR A 444 -47.33 -18.75 25.77
CA THR A 444 -47.78 -19.19 24.44
C THR A 444 -47.18 -20.53 24.00
N ALA A 445 -46.15 -21.03 24.70
CA ALA A 445 -45.44 -22.26 24.37
C ALA A 445 -44.93 -22.98 25.65
N PRO A 446 -45.83 -23.38 26.56
CA PRO A 446 -45.46 -23.95 27.86
C PRO A 446 -44.66 -25.26 27.75
N GLU A 447 -44.78 -25.99 26.65
CA GLU A 447 -44.03 -27.22 26.37
C GLU A 447 -42.51 -27.02 26.25
N GLN A 448 -42.07 -25.78 26.03
CA GLN A 448 -40.64 -25.45 25.93
C GLN A 448 -39.98 -25.28 27.31
N CYS A 449 -40.77 -25.07 28.37
CA CYS A 449 -40.31 -25.05 29.76
C CYS A 449 -40.18 -26.48 30.29
N THR A 450 -38.96 -27.05 30.19
CA THR A 450 -38.74 -28.48 30.49
C THR A 450 -38.42 -28.77 31.95
N ALA A 451 -37.69 -27.88 32.63
CA ALA A 451 -37.29 -28.04 34.02
C ALA A 451 -37.27 -26.68 34.74
N PRO A 452 -38.43 -26.17 35.17
CA PRO A 452 -38.53 -24.86 35.80
C PRO A 452 -37.69 -24.79 37.07
N SER A 453 -36.91 -23.72 37.18
CA SER A 453 -36.11 -23.42 38.36
C SER A 453 -35.99 -21.91 38.54
N LYS A 454 -36.10 -21.46 39.79
CA LYS A 454 -36.14 -20.04 40.14
C LYS A 454 -34.82 -19.65 40.79
N LEU A 455 -34.13 -18.65 40.26
CA LEU A 455 -32.84 -18.18 40.77
C LEU A 455 -32.85 -16.67 41.05
N PRO A 456 -33.73 -16.14 41.91
CA PRO A 456 -34.07 -14.72 41.91
C PRO A 456 -32.88 -13.77 42.08
N VAL A 457 -32.00 -14.07 43.04
CA VAL A 457 -30.83 -13.23 43.33
C VAL A 457 -29.75 -13.41 42.28
N ALA A 458 -29.46 -14.64 41.87
CA ALA A 458 -28.41 -14.93 40.91
C ALA A 458 -28.74 -14.38 39.51
N SER A 459 -30.01 -14.44 39.09
CA SER A 459 -30.48 -13.87 37.83
C SER A 459 -30.27 -12.37 37.78
N VAL A 460 -30.66 -11.64 38.82
CA VAL A 460 -30.45 -10.18 38.89
C VAL A 460 -28.96 -9.85 38.84
N LEU A 461 -28.14 -10.53 39.64
CA LEU A 461 -26.69 -10.28 39.66
C LEU A 461 -26.05 -10.56 38.29
N TYR A 462 -26.41 -11.66 37.65
CA TYR A 462 -25.89 -12.05 36.35
C TYR A 462 -26.25 -11.03 35.26
N PHE A 463 -27.53 -10.70 35.09
CA PHE A 463 -27.96 -9.81 34.00
C PHE A 463 -27.57 -8.35 34.26
N VAL A 464 -27.72 -7.84 35.48
CA VAL A 464 -27.32 -6.46 35.79
C VAL A 464 -25.81 -6.27 35.64
N SER A 465 -24.99 -7.21 36.12
CA SER A 465 -23.54 -7.11 35.91
C SER A 465 -23.15 -7.20 34.43
N PHE A 466 -23.80 -8.08 33.65
CA PHE A 466 -23.59 -8.16 32.21
C PHE A 466 -23.92 -6.83 31.52
N ILE A 467 -25.07 -6.24 31.81
CA ILE A 467 -25.54 -4.99 31.20
C ILE A 467 -24.64 -3.81 31.56
N VAL A 468 -24.20 -3.72 32.81
CA VAL A 468 -23.27 -2.66 33.23
C VAL A 468 -21.92 -2.81 32.54
N ILE A 469 -21.34 -4.01 32.53
CA ILE A 469 -20.00 -4.22 31.93
C ILE A 469 -20.05 -4.07 30.41
N SER A 470 -21.03 -4.68 29.73
CA SER A 470 -21.17 -4.56 28.27
C SER A 470 -21.49 -3.11 27.86
N GLY A 471 -22.33 -2.40 28.62
CA GLY A 471 -22.61 -0.98 28.40
C GLY A 471 -21.36 -0.11 28.50
N LEU A 472 -20.50 -0.33 29.51
CA LEU A 472 -19.22 0.38 29.63
C LEU A 472 -18.29 0.09 28.45
N VAL A 473 -18.22 -1.16 27.98
CA VAL A 473 -17.42 -1.54 26.81
C VAL A 473 -17.92 -0.83 25.55
N ILE A 474 -19.24 -0.80 25.32
CA ILE A 474 -19.85 -0.12 24.17
C ILE A 474 -19.65 1.40 24.24
N LEU A 475 -19.81 2.02 25.42
CA LEU A 475 -19.54 3.45 25.60
C LEU A 475 -18.08 3.80 25.28
N ASN A 476 -17.12 2.99 25.76
CA ASN A 476 -15.71 3.17 25.45
C ASN A 476 -15.43 3.03 23.93
N LEU A 477 -16.12 2.13 23.25
CA LEU A 477 -16.04 1.98 21.78
C LEU A 477 -16.51 3.27 21.08
N VAL A 478 -17.68 3.79 21.47
CA VAL A 478 -18.24 5.01 20.86
C VAL A 478 -17.32 6.21 21.07
N ILE A 479 -16.79 6.38 22.28
CA ILE A 479 -15.85 7.46 22.59
C ILE A 479 -14.58 7.33 21.75
N GLY A 480 -14.03 6.12 21.61
CA GLY A 480 -12.85 5.87 20.79
C GLY A 480 -13.04 6.27 19.32
N VAL A 481 -14.17 5.87 18.73
CA VAL A 481 -14.50 6.22 17.33
C VAL A 481 -14.67 7.72 17.16
N LEU A 482 -15.37 8.39 18.08
CA LEU A 482 -15.59 9.83 18.01
C LEU A 482 -14.27 10.61 18.07
N ILE A 483 -13.39 10.30 19.04
CA ILE A 483 -12.09 10.97 19.20
C ILE A 483 -11.24 10.81 17.95
N GLN A 484 -11.20 9.61 17.36
CA GLN A 484 -10.44 9.38 16.15
C GLN A 484 -10.99 10.16 14.97
N SER A 485 -12.31 10.14 14.75
CA SER A 485 -12.93 10.90 13.65
C SER A 485 -12.63 12.41 13.78
N MET A 486 -12.70 12.95 14.99
CA MET A 486 -12.35 14.35 15.26
C MET A 486 -10.88 14.64 14.99
N THR A 487 -9.99 13.73 15.37
CA THR A 487 -8.54 13.87 15.16
C THR A 487 -8.19 13.81 13.68
N GLU A 488 -8.84 12.93 12.91
CA GLU A 488 -8.66 12.79 11.47
C GLU A 488 -9.17 14.02 10.72
N VAL A 489 -10.38 14.48 11.02
CA VAL A 489 -10.94 15.72 10.45
C VAL A 489 -10.04 16.92 10.75
N LYS A 490 -9.54 17.03 11.98
CA LYS A 490 -8.62 18.11 12.36
C LYS A 490 -7.34 18.09 11.51
N ARG A 491 -6.71 16.93 11.33
CA ARG A 491 -5.51 16.79 10.48
C ARG A 491 -5.78 17.16 9.03
N ASN A 492 -6.93 16.75 8.48
CA ASN A 492 -7.29 17.09 7.10
C ASN A 492 -7.50 18.59 6.91
N LEU A 493 -8.14 19.26 7.88
CA LEU A 493 -8.29 20.72 7.85
C LEU A 493 -6.95 21.45 7.94
N GLU A 494 -6.02 20.97 8.78
CA GLU A 494 -4.66 21.52 8.89
C GLU A 494 -3.92 21.39 7.55
N LYS A 495 -3.96 20.21 6.90
CA LYS A 495 -3.38 19.98 5.58
C LYS A 495 -4.01 20.86 4.49
N ASP A 496 -5.33 20.98 4.45
CA ASP A 496 -6.05 21.81 3.47
C ASP A 496 -5.72 23.29 3.62
N GLU A 497 -5.53 23.78 4.85
CA GLU A 497 -5.15 25.16 5.11
C GLU A 497 -3.72 25.46 4.66
N GLU A 498 -2.79 24.53 4.90
CA GLU A 498 -1.41 24.60 4.38
C GLU A 498 -1.42 24.59 2.86
N LEU A 499 -2.13 23.65 2.23
CA LEU A 499 -2.22 23.52 0.77
C LEU A 499 -2.77 24.78 0.11
N ARG A 500 -3.83 25.38 0.66
CA ARG A 500 -4.44 26.61 0.14
C ARG A 500 -3.55 27.84 0.26
N LYS A 501 -2.66 27.89 1.25
CA LYS A 501 -1.66 28.98 1.38
C LYS A 501 -0.60 28.84 0.28
N THR A 502 -0.30 27.60 -0.09
CA THR A 502 0.82 27.27 -0.98
C THR A 502 0.46 27.32 -2.47
N ILE A 503 -0.73 26.86 -2.88
CA ILE A 503 -1.14 26.81 -4.30
C ILE A 503 -1.34 28.20 -4.92
N LYS A 504 -1.67 29.23 -4.13
CA LYS A 504 -2.18 30.51 -4.64
C LYS A 504 -1.25 31.26 -5.62
N ASN A 505 0.05 30.94 -5.71
CA ASN A 505 1.00 31.68 -6.54
C ASN A 505 2.00 30.82 -7.35
N ILE A 506 1.80 29.51 -7.50
CA ILE A 506 2.79 28.63 -8.18
C ILE A 506 3.11 29.10 -9.61
N ASP A 507 2.09 29.39 -10.43
CA ASP A 507 2.27 29.92 -11.78
C ASP A 507 3.03 31.28 -11.79
N PHE A 508 2.77 32.14 -10.81
CA PHE A 508 3.46 33.42 -10.68
C PHE A 508 4.95 33.25 -10.34
N ILE A 509 5.28 32.33 -9.43
CA ILE A 509 6.65 32.03 -9.01
C ILE A 509 7.43 31.44 -10.17
N VAL A 510 6.87 30.46 -10.88
CA VAL A 510 7.53 29.82 -12.03
C VAL A 510 7.74 30.82 -13.18
N LYS A 511 6.77 31.70 -13.44
CA LYS A 511 6.94 32.82 -14.41
C LYS A 511 8.08 33.75 -14.02
N LYS A 512 8.25 34.06 -12.73
CA LYS A 512 9.35 34.90 -12.22
C LYS A 512 10.71 34.25 -12.42
N VAL A 513 10.83 32.95 -12.13
CA VAL A 513 12.07 32.18 -12.38
C VAL A 513 12.42 32.15 -13.87
N ARG A 514 11.43 31.95 -14.75
CA ARG A 514 11.60 32.01 -16.22
C ARG A 514 12.11 33.39 -16.68
N ALA A 515 11.54 34.46 -16.14
CA ALA A 515 11.96 35.83 -16.47
C ALA A 515 13.42 36.10 -16.07
N GLN A 516 13.83 35.72 -14.86
CA GLN A 516 15.22 35.85 -14.40
C GLN A 516 16.20 35.04 -15.25
N LYS A 517 15.82 33.85 -15.70
CA LYS A 517 16.61 33.02 -16.62
C LYS A 517 16.83 33.72 -17.96
N PHE A 518 15.79 34.33 -18.50
CA PHE A 518 15.87 35.06 -19.76
C PHE A 518 16.76 36.31 -19.66
N GLU A 519 16.67 37.07 -18.57
CA GLU A 519 17.54 38.21 -18.30
C GLU A 519 19.02 37.80 -18.25
N GLN A 520 19.36 36.71 -17.54
CA GLN A 520 20.73 36.21 -17.45
C GLN A 520 21.28 35.69 -18.80
N MET A 521 20.42 35.19 -19.70
CA MET A 521 20.83 34.82 -21.06
C MET A 521 21.18 36.06 -21.88
N LEU A 522 20.38 37.12 -21.80
CA LEU A 522 20.65 38.39 -22.48
C LEU A 522 21.96 39.05 -22.01
N GLU A 523 22.27 38.96 -20.71
CA GLU A 523 23.52 39.50 -20.17
C GLU A 523 24.75 38.70 -20.64
N LYS A 524 24.64 37.38 -20.80
CA LYS A 524 25.75 36.53 -21.29
C LYS A 524 26.09 36.73 -22.76
N ASP A 525 25.12 37.08 -23.61
CA ASP A 525 25.34 37.34 -25.04
C ASP A 525 25.87 38.76 -25.33
N SER A 526 26.02 39.60 -24.29
CA SER A 526 26.46 40.99 -24.40
C SER A 526 27.97 41.23 -24.18
N HIS A 527 28.77 40.16 -24.08
CA HIS A 527 30.23 40.21 -23.86
C HIS A 527 31.07 39.53 -24.93
#